data_AF-A0A2M7U0I0-F1
#
_entry.id   AF-A0A2M7U0I0-F1
#
_cell.length_a   1.000
_cell.length_b   1.000
_cell.length_c   1.000
_cell.angle_alpha   90.00
_cell.angle_beta   90.00
_cell.angle_gamma   90.00
#
_symmetry.space_group_name_H-M   'P 1'
#
loop_
_entity.id
_entity.type
_entity.pdbx_description
1 polymer ?
#
loop_
_entity_poly.entity_id
_entity_poly.type
_entity_poly.pdbx_seq_one_letter_code
_entity_poly.pdbx_strand_id
1 'polypeptide(L)'
;MPNIKSAIKQMKQDVRRTEENATYMKKVDDVIRTARKGVKTKKNEFVSNAYSLIDKAAKRNVIHGNKASRLKQNVSRLMKKTS
;
A
#
# COMPACT_ATOMS: atom_id res chain seq x y z
N MET A 1 30.51 -1.20 4.90
CA MET A 1 30.43 -2.37 3.99
C MET A 1 30.34 -3.63 4.85
N PRO A 2 29.52 -4.63 4.51
CA PRO A 2 29.41 -5.82 5.34
C PRO A 2 30.69 -6.66 5.22
N ASN A 3 31.31 -7.00 6.34
CA ASN A 3 32.58 -7.76 6.36
C ASN A 3 32.35 -9.28 6.29
N ILE A 4 31.13 -9.75 6.59
CA ILE A 4 30.76 -11.17 6.62
C ILE A 4 30.01 -11.52 5.33
N LYS A 5 30.34 -12.67 4.71
CA LYS A 5 29.71 -13.14 3.45
C LYS A 5 28.18 -13.20 3.54
N SER A 6 27.63 -13.66 4.67
CA SER A 6 26.18 -13.70 4.91
C SER A 6 25.56 -12.30 4.91
N ALA A 7 26.23 -11.32 5.53
CA ALA A 7 25.79 -9.94 5.59
C ALA A 7 25.83 -9.25 4.21
N ILE A 8 26.82 -9.55 3.37
CA ILE A 8 26.86 -9.08 1.98
C ILE A 8 25.66 -9.62 1.19
N LYS A 9 25.33 -10.91 1.37
CA LYS A 9 24.16 -11.52 0.73
C LYS A 9 22.85 -10.89 1.22
N GLN A 10 22.74 -10.68 2.53
CA GLN A 10 21.57 -10.04 3.14
C GLN A 10 21.35 -8.63 2.57
N MET A 11 22.42 -7.81 2.50
CA MET A 11 22.37 -6.47 1.92
C MET A 11 21.81 -6.47 0.49
N LYS A 12 22.27 -7.39 -0.37
CA LYS A 12 21.75 -7.51 -1.75
C LYS A 12 20.27 -7.88 -1.79
N GLN A 13 19.82 -8.78 -0.91
CA GLN A 13 18.42 -9.16 -0.83
C GLN A 13 17.55 -8.01 -0.33
N ASP A 14 18.04 -7.25 0.64
CA ASP A 14 17.29 -6.16 1.25
C ASP A 14 17.12 -4.99 0.30
N VAL A 15 18.12 -4.67 -0.51
CA VAL A 15 17.99 -3.68 -1.60
C VAL A 15 16.84 -4.07 -2.53
N ARG A 16 16.86 -5.31 -3.04
CA ARG A 16 15.80 -5.81 -3.94
C ARG A 16 14.42 -5.77 -3.29
N ARG A 17 14.29 -6.27 -2.06
CA ARG A 17 13.01 -6.26 -1.32
C ARG A 17 12.52 -4.83 -1.08
N THR A 18 13.43 -3.91 -0.78
CA THR A 18 13.09 -2.51 -0.53
C THR A 18 12.52 -1.85 -1.79
N GLU A 19 13.14 -2.08 -2.94
CA GLU A 19 12.64 -1.59 -4.24
C GLU A 19 11.26 -2.15 -4.56
N GLU A 20 11.06 -3.47 -4.42
CA GLU A 20 9.78 -4.11 -4.65
C GLU A 20 8.70 -3.56 -3.71
N ASN A 21 8.99 -3.46 -2.41
CA ASN A 21 8.07 -2.95 -1.39
C ASN A 21 7.71 -1.47 -1.59
N ALA A 22 8.68 -0.65 -2.02
CA ALA A 22 8.46 0.77 -2.29
C ALA A 22 7.38 0.98 -3.36
N THR A 23 7.31 0.12 -4.38
CA THR A 23 6.26 0.22 -5.41
C THR A 23 4.86 -0.02 -4.86
N TYR A 24 4.71 -0.99 -3.96
CA TYR A 24 3.42 -1.30 -3.32
C TYR A 24 3.03 -0.22 -2.32
N MET A 25 3.97 0.29 -1.52
CA MET A 25 3.73 1.41 -0.62
C MET A 25 3.27 2.65 -1.38
N LYS A 26 3.98 3.01 -2.46
CA LYS A 26 3.60 4.15 -3.30
C LYS A 26 2.19 4.02 -3.86
N LYS A 27 1.83 2.84 -4.39
CA LYS A 27 0.48 2.58 -4.91
C LYS A 27 -0.60 2.72 -3.82
N VAL A 28 -0.34 2.23 -2.60
CA VAL A 28 -1.27 2.37 -1.47
C VAL A 28 -1.42 3.85 -1.07
N ASP A 29 -0.33 4.60 -1.01
CA ASP A 29 -0.35 6.02 -0.67
C ASP A 29 -1.05 6.85 -1.77
N ASP A 30 -0.84 6.53 -3.04
CA ASP A 30 -1.51 7.17 -4.18
C ASP A 30 -3.04 6.94 -4.13
N VAL A 31 -3.49 5.74 -3.75
CA VAL A 31 -4.91 5.43 -3.53
C VAL A 31 -5.49 6.31 -2.42
N ILE A 32 -4.77 6.51 -1.32
CA ILE A 32 -5.26 7.36 -0.22
C ILE A 32 -5.28 8.83 -0.65
N ARG A 33 -4.24 9.28 -1.36
CA ARG A 33 -4.15 10.64 -1.87
C ARG A 33 -5.27 10.95 -2.86
N THR A 34 -5.57 10.03 -3.77
CA THR A 34 -6.70 10.17 -4.71
C THR A 34 -8.04 10.15 -3.98
N ALA A 35 -8.22 9.27 -2.98
CA ALA A 35 -9.41 9.28 -2.14
C ALA A 35 -9.61 10.62 -1.41
N ARG A 36 -8.52 11.25 -0.93
CA ARG A 36 -8.56 12.57 -0.27
C ARG A 36 -8.89 13.72 -1.22
N LYS A 37 -8.44 13.65 -2.48
CA LYS A 37 -8.75 14.65 -3.51
C LYS A 37 -10.22 14.65 -3.93
N GLY A 38 -10.98 13.61 -3.58
CA GLY A 38 -12.38 13.46 -3.89
C GLY A 38 -12.57 12.83 -5.27
N VAL A 39 -13.12 11.62 -5.27
CA VAL A 39 -13.47 10.89 -6.50
C VAL A 39 -14.89 11.29 -6.90
N LYS A 40 -15.02 12.04 -7.99
CA LYS A 40 -16.33 12.54 -8.47
C LYS A 40 -17.10 11.52 -9.31
N THR A 41 -16.38 10.68 -10.05
CA THR A 41 -16.96 9.68 -10.98
C THR A 41 -16.52 8.27 -10.58
N LYS A 42 -17.38 7.27 -10.81
CA LYS A 42 -17.04 5.84 -10.61
C LYS A 42 -16.53 5.49 -9.19
N LYS A 43 -17.12 6.09 -8.15
CA LYS A 43 -16.75 5.87 -6.74
C LYS A 43 -16.69 4.38 -6.36
N ASN A 44 -17.66 3.58 -6.82
CA ASN A 44 -17.72 2.15 -6.50
C ASN A 44 -16.57 1.34 -7.12
N GLU A 45 -16.22 1.61 -8.38
CA GLU A 45 -15.07 0.98 -9.05
C GLU A 45 -13.77 1.35 -8.36
N PHE A 46 -13.61 2.63 -7.99
CA PHE A 46 -12.44 3.11 -7.27
C PHE A 46 -12.27 2.41 -5.91
N VAL A 47 -13.35 2.28 -5.13
CA VAL A 47 -13.31 1.61 -3.82
C VAL A 47 -12.94 0.13 -3.96
N SER A 48 -13.51 -0.57 -4.93
CA SER A 48 -13.19 -1.98 -5.18
C SER A 48 -11.71 -2.18 -5.54
N ASN A 49 -11.18 -1.32 -6.43
CA ASN A 49 -9.78 -1.33 -6.83
C ASN A 49 -8.85 -0.96 -5.67
N ALA A 50 -9.22 0.04 -4.87
CA ALA A 50 -8.48 0.46 -3.68
C ALA A 50 -8.35 -0.69 -2.67
N TYR A 51 -9.45 -1.38 -2.37
CA TYR A 51 -9.47 -2.50 -1.42
C TYR A 51 -8.62 -3.66 -1.93
N SER A 52 -8.78 -4.01 -3.21
CA SER A 52 -7.99 -5.06 -3.85
C SER A 52 -6.49 -4.78 -3.77
N LEU A 53 -6.08 -3.52 -3.95
CA LEU A 53 -4.68 -3.11 -3.90
C LEU A 53 -4.12 -3.16 -2.47
N ILE A 54 -4.89 -2.65 -1.50
CA ILE A 54 -4.54 -2.69 -0.07
C ILE A 54 -4.39 -4.15 0.41
N ASP A 55 -5.31 -5.03 -0.01
CA ASP A 55 -5.25 -6.44 0.37
C ASP A 55 -4.08 -7.18 -0.27
N LYS A 56 -3.74 -6.86 -1.53
CA LYS A 56 -2.54 -7.41 -2.17
C LYS A 56 -1.27 -6.98 -1.44
N ALA A 57 -1.18 -5.73 -1.01
CA ALA A 57 -0.04 -5.25 -0.22
C ALA A 57 0.06 -5.96 1.14
N ALA A 58 -1.08 -6.26 1.77
CA ALA A 58 -1.12 -7.02 3.02
C ALA A 58 -0.71 -8.49 2.84
N LYS A 59 -1.23 -9.16 1.80
CA LYS A 59 -0.86 -10.56 1.47
C LYS A 59 0.63 -10.72 1.15
N ARG A 60 1.26 -9.69 0.58
CA ARG A 60 2.71 -9.66 0.30
C ARG A 60 3.54 -9.21 1.51
N ASN A 61 2.95 -9.03 2.68
CA ASN A 61 3.61 -8.55 3.90
C ASN A 61 4.30 -7.19 3.77
N VAL A 62 3.90 -6.35 2.79
CA VAL A 62 4.39 -4.98 2.67
C VAL A 62 3.76 -4.10 3.75
N ILE A 63 2.50 -4.38 4.08
CA ILE A 63 1.77 -3.73 5.19
C ILE A 63 1.18 -4.78 6.11
N HIS A 64 1.14 -4.50 7.41
CA HIS A 64 0.48 -5.36 8.38
C HIS A 64 -1.04 -5.39 8.16
N GLY A 65 -1.71 -6.51 8.48
CA GLY A 65 -3.16 -6.65 8.36
C GLY A 65 -3.95 -5.53 9.07
N ASN A 66 -3.56 -5.20 10.30
CA ASN A 66 -4.16 -4.07 11.03
C ASN A 66 -3.97 -2.71 10.33
N LYS A 67 -2.85 -2.50 9.61
CA LYS A 67 -2.66 -1.30 8.79
C LYS A 67 -3.61 -1.33 7.60
N ALA A 68 -3.73 -2.46 6.91
CA ALA A 68 -4.69 -2.63 5.82
C ALA A 68 -6.14 -2.32 6.24
N SER A 69 -6.58 -2.87 7.37
CA SER A 69 -7.93 -2.60 7.92
C SER A 69 -8.17 -1.11 8.19
N ARG A 70 -7.20 -0.42 8.82
CA ARG A 70 -7.26 1.03 9.07
C ARG A 70 -7.33 1.82 7.75
N LEU A 71 -6.59 1.41 6.74
CA LEU A 71 -6.60 2.07 5.43
C LEU A 71 -7.94 1.89 4.71
N LYS A 72 -8.54 0.70 4.72
CA LYS A 72 -9.89 0.48 4.17
C LYS A 72 -10.93 1.34 4.87
N GLN A 73 -10.88 1.42 6.20
CA GLN A 73 -11.79 2.26 6.98
C GLN A 73 -11.65 3.74 6.59
N ASN A 74 -10.42 4.22 6.40
CA ASN A 74 -10.16 5.60 5.97
C ASN A 74 -10.71 5.88 4.57
N VAL A 75 -10.50 4.96 3.61
CA VAL A 75 -11.07 5.09 2.26
C VAL A 75 -12.60 5.13 2.31
N SER A 76 -13.23 4.24 3.09
CA SER A 76 -14.69 4.25 3.28
C SER A 76 -15.19 5.58 3.85
N ARG A 77 -14.53 6.10 4.89
CA ARG A 77 -14.92 7.37 5.54
C ARG A 77 -14.81 8.55 4.57
N LEU A 78 -13.74 8.62 3.79
CA LEU A 78 -13.53 9.68 2.79
C LEU A 78 -14.59 9.65 1.69
N MET A 79 -14.96 8.45 1.22
CA MET A 79 -15.98 8.31 0.17
C MET A 79 -17.41 8.59 0.66
N LYS A 80 -17.71 8.29 1.94
CA LYS A 80 -19.01 8.64 2.56
C LYS A 80 -19.17 10.14 2.78
N LYS A 81 -18.11 10.84 3.19
CA LYS A 81 -18.15 12.28 3.52
C LYS A 81 -18.41 13.17 2.29
N THR A 82 -18.15 12.69 1.07
CA THR A 82 -18.41 13.41 -0.18
C THR A 82 -19.83 13.18 -0.71
N SER A 83 -20.82 13.14 0.18
CA SER A 83 -22.25 13.09 -0.16
C SER A 83 -22.86 14.47 0.07
#